data_AF-K8EG78-F1
#
_entry.id   AF-K8EG78-F1
#
_cell.length_a   1.000
_cell.length_b   1.000
_cell.length_c   1.000
_cell.angle_alpha   90.00
_cell.angle_beta   90.00
_cell.angle_gamma   90.00
#
_symmetry.space_group_name_H-M   'P 1'
#
loop_
_entity.id
_entity.type
_entity.pdbx_description
1 polymer ?
#
loop_
_entity_poly.entity_id
_entity_poly.type
_entity_poly.pdbx_seq_one_letter_code
_entity_poly.pdbx_strand_id
1 'polypeptide(L)'
;MNYTAEMAKITKGQFSPVYLFLGTESYLADSAKQTLIQATLAEDERDLNFGIYDMEEVPVGVALDDAESVPFFGDKRLVIMDRPNFFTAEKSKQKIDHDLVWLENYLKNPPDFTILAFFAPYEKLDERKKLRNF
;
A
#
# COMPACT_ATOMS: atom_id res chain seq x y z
N MET A 1 -3.46 -7.12 -12.42
CA MET A 1 -2.02 -6.83 -12.61
C MET A 1 -1.31 -8.10 -13.08
N ASN A 2 -0.39 -8.04 -14.04
CA ASN A 2 0.50 -9.17 -14.31
C ASN A 2 1.67 -9.09 -13.32
N TYR A 3 1.67 -9.96 -12.31
CA TYR A 3 2.66 -9.96 -11.22
C TYR A 3 4.10 -9.90 -11.74
N THR A 4 4.47 -10.80 -12.64
CA THR A 4 5.84 -10.93 -13.16
C THR A 4 6.31 -9.67 -13.88
N ALA A 5 5.44 -9.08 -14.70
CA ALA A 5 5.77 -7.87 -15.44
C ALA A 5 5.98 -6.65 -14.52
N GLU A 6 5.14 -6.51 -13.48
CA GLU A 6 5.29 -5.42 -12.52
C GLU A 6 6.50 -5.59 -11.61
N MET A 7 6.80 -6.81 -11.13
CA MET A 7 8.02 -7.06 -10.36
C MET A 7 9.28 -6.72 -11.16
N ALA A 8 9.27 -6.98 -12.47
CA ALA A 8 10.37 -6.63 -13.36
C ALA A 8 10.53 -5.11 -13.57
N LYS A 9 9.47 -4.31 -13.39
CA LYS A 9 9.55 -2.83 -13.42
C LYS A 9 10.07 -2.29 -12.09
N ILE A 10 9.53 -2.79 -10.98
CA ILE A 10 9.94 -2.42 -9.61
C ILE A 10 11.43 -2.64 -9.41
N THR A 11 11.96 -3.80 -9.82
CA THR A 11 13.40 -4.09 -9.72
C THR A 11 14.29 -3.20 -10.61
N LYS A 12 13.72 -2.50 -11.59
CA LYS A 12 14.40 -1.50 -12.43
C LYS A 12 14.24 -0.07 -11.92
N GLY A 13 13.65 0.12 -10.74
CA GLY A 13 13.36 1.45 -10.18
C GLY A 13 12.20 2.18 -10.88
N GLN A 14 11.39 1.47 -11.66
CA GLN A 14 10.23 2.05 -12.35
C GLN A 14 8.99 1.85 -11.49
N PHE A 15 8.69 2.86 -10.68
CA PHE A 15 7.61 2.80 -9.71
C PHE A 15 6.35 3.51 -10.16
N SER A 16 5.21 2.88 -9.89
CA SER A 16 3.92 3.55 -9.79
C SER A 16 3.76 4.13 -8.38
N PRO A 17 3.06 5.26 -8.21
CA PRO A 17 2.84 5.84 -6.90
C PRO A 17 1.90 4.98 -6.04
N VAL A 18 1.08 4.14 -6.67
CA VAL A 18 0.14 3.26 -5.98
C VAL A 18 0.17 1.85 -6.57
N TYR A 19 0.15 0.84 -5.71
CA TYR A 19 0.05 -0.58 -6.07
C TYR A 19 -1.08 -1.27 -5.31
N LEU A 20 -1.73 -2.24 -5.96
CA LEU A 20 -2.65 -3.17 -5.33
C LEU A 20 -2.22 -4.62 -5.62
N PHE A 21 -1.85 -5.32 -4.57
CA PHE A 21 -1.56 -6.75 -4.56
C PHE A 21 -2.79 -7.49 -4.03
N LEU A 22 -3.58 -8.04 -4.95
CA LEU A 22 -4.76 -8.84 -4.65
C LEU A 22 -4.45 -10.33 -4.85
N GLY A 23 -4.71 -11.15 -3.85
CA GLY A 23 -4.56 -12.60 -3.92
C GLY A 23 -4.28 -13.23 -2.57
N THR A 24 -4.59 -14.51 -2.42
CA THR A 24 -4.48 -15.25 -1.14
C THR A 24 -3.11 -15.92 -0.95
N GLU A 25 -2.22 -15.84 -1.94
CA GLU A 25 -0.91 -16.47 -1.94
C GLU A 25 0.09 -15.67 -1.09
N SER A 26 0.18 -16.00 0.21
CA SER A 26 1.06 -15.31 1.17
C SER A 26 2.52 -15.23 0.71
N TYR A 27 3.05 -16.30 0.12
CA TYR A 27 4.43 -16.31 -0.39
C TYR A 27 4.67 -15.23 -1.47
N LEU A 28 3.72 -15.02 -2.38
CA LEU A 28 3.85 -13.99 -3.42
C LEU A 28 3.70 -12.58 -2.81
N ALA A 29 2.79 -12.42 -1.85
CA ALA A 29 2.65 -11.17 -1.12
C ALA A 29 3.93 -10.80 -0.37
N ASP A 30 4.52 -11.74 0.38
CA ASP A 30 5.76 -11.51 1.13
C ASP A 30 6.94 -11.23 0.19
N SER A 31 7.04 -11.96 -0.92
CA SER A 31 8.05 -11.71 -1.95
C SER A 31 7.93 -10.31 -2.56
N ALA A 32 6.71 -9.87 -2.85
CA ALA A 32 6.45 -8.52 -3.37
C ALA A 32 6.77 -7.43 -2.35
N LYS A 33 6.38 -7.61 -1.06
CA LYS A 33 6.74 -6.69 0.02
C LYS A 33 8.26 -6.50 0.10
N GLN A 34 9.01 -7.61 0.12
CA GLN A 34 10.48 -7.56 0.17
C GLN A 34 11.08 -6.89 -1.08
N THR A 35 10.54 -7.18 -2.26
CA THR A 35 11.01 -6.58 -3.52
C THR A 35 10.78 -5.07 -3.52
N LEU A 36 9.60 -4.60 -3.06
CA LEU A 36 9.31 -3.18 -2.92
C LEU A 36 10.28 -2.50 -1.95
N ILE A 37 10.46 -3.07 -0.76
CA ILE A 37 11.36 -2.51 0.25
C ILE A 37 12.79 -2.39 -0.29
N GLN A 38 13.30 -3.46 -0.89
CA GLN A 38 14.68 -3.49 -1.40
C GLN A 38 14.91 -2.58 -2.61
N ALA A 39 13.92 -2.47 -3.50
CA ALA A 39 14.04 -1.63 -4.68
C ALA A 39 13.83 -0.14 -4.38
N THR A 40 13.03 0.19 -3.37
CA THR A 40 12.65 1.57 -3.07
C THR A 40 13.62 2.27 -2.13
N LEU A 41 14.15 1.56 -1.13
CA LEU A 41 14.88 2.16 0.00
C LEU A 41 16.24 1.48 0.21
N ALA A 42 17.27 2.31 0.36
CA ALA A 42 18.57 1.84 0.86
C ALA A 42 18.43 1.31 2.29
N GLU A 43 19.31 0.40 2.72
CA GLU A 43 19.18 -0.26 4.02
C GLU A 43 19.16 0.72 5.20
N ASP A 44 19.92 1.81 5.11
CA ASP A 44 20.03 2.87 6.11
C ASP A 44 18.86 3.87 6.10
N GLU A 45 18.07 3.91 5.03
CA GLU A 45 16.88 4.76 4.91
C GLU A 45 15.61 4.08 5.45
N ARG A 46 15.59 2.74 5.52
CA ARG A 46 14.38 1.95 5.80
C ARG A 46 13.74 2.31 7.14
N ASP A 47 14.52 2.52 8.19
CA ASP A 47 13.97 2.79 9.53
C ASP A 47 13.15 4.09 9.59
N LEU A 48 13.36 5.02 8.65
CA LEU A 48 12.73 6.35 8.64
C LEU A 48 11.73 6.56 7.49
N ASN A 49 11.86 5.76 6.43
CA ASN A 49 11.09 5.93 5.19
C ASN A 49 10.20 4.74 4.84
N PHE A 50 10.09 3.75 5.72
CA PHE A 50 9.21 2.60 5.56
C PHE A 50 8.17 2.49 6.68
N GLY A 51 6.90 2.35 6.31
CA GLY A 51 5.80 2.04 7.22
C GLY A 51 4.97 0.86 6.71
N ILE A 52 4.56 -0.03 7.63
CA ILE A 52 3.57 -1.09 7.35
C ILE A 52 2.47 -1.05 8.40
N TYR A 53 1.23 -1.00 7.95
CA TYR A 53 0.06 -0.78 8.78
C TYR A 53 -1.00 -1.83 8.49
N ASP A 54 -1.45 -2.53 9.54
CA ASP A 54 -2.59 -3.45 9.44
C ASP A 54 -3.91 -2.67 9.49
N MET A 55 -4.66 -2.65 8.41
CA MET A 55 -5.94 -1.95 8.32
C MET A 55 -7.07 -2.65 9.09
N GLU A 56 -6.83 -3.82 9.68
CA GLU A 56 -7.72 -4.43 10.67
C GLU A 56 -7.45 -3.99 12.11
N GLU A 57 -6.38 -3.21 12.34
CA GLU A 57 -5.98 -2.72 13.66
C GLU A 57 -5.76 -1.18 13.70
N VAL A 58 -5.36 -0.59 12.58
CA VAL A 58 -4.94 0.81 12.47
C VAL A 58 -5.88 1.60 11.56
N PRO A 59 -6.37 2.78 11.97
CA PRO A 59 -7.11 3.69 11.09
C PRO A 59 -6.30 4.08 9.86
N VAL A 60 -6.97 4.19 8.71
CA VAL A 60 -6.27 4.51 7.43
C VAL A 60 -5.56 5.86 7.49
N GLY A 61 -6.07 6.81 8.28
CA GLY A 61 -5.49 8.14 8.45
C GLY A 61 -4.04 8.11 8.96
N VAL A 62 -3.68 7.14 9.82
CA VAL A 62 -2.31 7.01 10.32
C VAL A 62 -1.33 6.68 9.19
N ALA A 63 -1.74 5.77 8.30
CA ALA A 63 -0.94 5.41 7.13
C ALA A 63 -0.92 6.53 6.07
N LEU A 64 -1.99 7.33 5.98
CA LEU A 64 -2.06 8.49 5.08
C LEU A 64 -1.19 9.65 5.56
N ASP A 65 -1.18 9.95 6.86
CA ASP A 65 -0.25 10.92 7.46
C ASP A 65 1.21 10.56 7.13
N ASP A 66 1.55 9.28 7.25
CA ASP A 66 2.87 8.78 6.87
C ASP A 66 3.10 8.93 5.36
N ALA A 67 2.13 8.53 4.53
CA ALA A 67 2.23 8.61 3.08
C ALA A 67 2.35 10.05 2.53
N GLU A 68 1.81 11.04 3.22
CA GLU A 68 1.90 12.46 2.84
C GLU A 68 3.13 13.17 3.41
N SER A 69 3.85 12.54 4.33
CA SER A 69 5.04 13.11 4.95
C SER A 69 6.27 12.92 4.07
N VAL A 70 7.01 14.02 3.86
CA VAL A 70 8.23 14.03 3.05
C VAL A 70 9.26 13.03 3.60
N PRO A 71 9.97 12.27 2.74
CA PRO A 71 10.99 11.32 3.18
C PRO A 71 12.09 11.99 4.01
N PHE A 72 12.57 11.28 5.02
CA PHE A 72 13.66 11.70 5.87
C PHE A 72 14.98 11.29 5.21
N PHE A 73 15.78 12.25 4.74
CA PHE A 73 17.04 12.01 4.01
C PHE A 73 16.89 10.91 2.95
N GLY A 74 16.30 11.25 1.80
CA GLY A 74 16.10 10.33 0.69
C GLY A 74 15.07 10.87 -0.30
N ASP A 75 14.88 10.17 -1.41
CA ASP A 75 13.95 10.59 -2.47
C ASP A 75 12.57 9.92 -2.37
N LYS A 76 12.47 8.83 -1.58
CA LYS A 76 11.29 7.97 -1.56
C LYS A 76 10.86 7.56 -0.17
N ARG A 77 9.56 7.36 -0.04
CA ARG A 77 8.89 6.75 1.10
C ARG A 77 8.04 5.57 0.62
N LEU A 78 8.06 4.48 1.37
CA LEU A 78 7.24 3.29 1.10
C LEU A 78 6.25 3.09 2.25
N VAL A 79 4.97 3.17 1.93
CA VAL A 79 3.89 2.88 2.87
C VAL A 79 3.13 1.65 2.42
N ILE A 80 3.00 0.67 3.30
CA ILE A 80 2.25 -0.55 3.06
C ILE A 80 0.99 -0.58 3.92
N MET A 81 -0.17 -0.74 3.29
CA MET A 81 -1.45 -1.00 3.94
C MET A 81 -1.80 -2.48 3.77
N ASP A 82 -1.68 -3.26 4.84
CA ASP A 82 -1.95 -4.70 4.87
C ASP A 82 -3.40 -4.95 5.31
N ARG A 83 -4.02 -6.02 4.78
CA ARG A 83 -5.43 -6.40 5.08
C ARG A 83 -6.44 -5.23 5.04
N PRO A 84 -6.48 -4.42 3.96
CA PRO A 84 -7.46 -3.34 3.79
C PRO A 84 -8.90 -3.85 3.69
N ASN A 85 -9.55 -4.06 4.84
CA ASN A 85 -10.91 -4.56 4.96
C ASN A 85 -11.95 -3.66 4.25
N PHE A 86 -11.63 -2.39 4.00
CA PHE A 86 -12.50 -1.45 3.28
C PHE A 86 -12.68 -1.80 1.80
N PHE A 87 -11.84 -2.68 1.23
CA PHE A 87 -12.05 -3.27 -0.09
C PHE A 87 -13.05 -4.43 -0.10
N THR A 88 -13.47 -4.95 1.07
CA THR A 88 -14.35 -6.11 1.17
C THR A 88 -15.74 -5.72 1.67
N ALA A 89 -16.69 -6.65 1.53
CA ALA A 89 -18.02 -6.55 2.11
C ALA A 89 -18.06 -6.98 3.58
N GLU A 90 -16.97 -7.57 4.07
CA GLU A 90 -16.95 -8.24 5.35
C GLU A 90 -17.01 -7.21 6.47
N LYS A 91 -17.86 -7.49 7.47
CA LYS A 91 -17.91 -6.66 8.65
C LYS A 91 -16.68 -6.98 9.48
N SER A 92 -15.77 -6.02 9.62
CA SER A 92 -14.68 -6.13 10.59
C SER A 92 -15.26 -6.40 11.97
N LYS A 93 -14.62 -7.29 12.72
CA LYS A 93 -14.95 -7.56 14.13
C LYS A 93 -14.66 -6.33 15.01
N GLN A 94 -13.69 -5.52 14.59
CA GLN A 94 -13.33 -4.27 15.25
C GLN A 94 -13.96 -3.10 14.51
N LYS A 95 -14.47 -2.11 15.26
CA LYS A 95 -15.02 -0.89 14.68
C LYS A 95 -13.91 0.13 14.51
N ILE A 96 -13.11 -0.03 13.46
CA ILE A 96 -12.09 0.95 13.06
C ILE A 96 -12.72 1.98 12.14
N ASP A 97 -12.47 3.24 12.43
CA ASP A 97 -12.96 4.35 11.63
C ASP A 97 -11.92 4.69 10.54
N HIS A 98 -12.13 4.16 9.35
CA HIS A 98 -11.31 4.51 8.19
C HIS A 98 -11.91 5.73 7.49
N ASP A 99 -11.18 6.83 7.46
CA ASP A 99 -11.51 7.98 6.62
C ASP A 99 -11.27 7.66 5.14
N LEU A 100 -12.26 7.01 4.51
CA LEU A 100 -12.20 6.64 3.10
C LEU A 100 -12.30 7.87 2.19
N VAL A 101 -12.82 9.00 2.67
CA VAL A 101 -12.88 10.24 1.87
C VAL A 101 -11.48 10.80 1.69
N TRP A 102 -10.67 10.80 2.75
CA TRP A 102 -9.27 11.16 2.66
C TRP A 102 -8.50 10.21 1.75
N LEU A 103 -8.66 8.88 1.92
CA LEU A 103 -8.03 7.90 1.04
C LEU A 103 -8.40 8.12 -0.44
N GLU A 104 -9.68 8.34 -0.73
CA GLU A 104 -10.15 8.64 -2.10
C GLU A 104 -9.51 9.91 -2.67
N ASN A 105 -9.26 10.93 -1.85
CA ASN A 105 -8.61 12.17 -2.28
C ASN A 105 -7.10 11.98 -2.48
N TYR A 106 -6.44 11.28 -1.57
CA TYR A 106 -5.03 10.90 -1.70
C TYR A 106 -4.78 10.19 -3.03
N LEU A 107 -5.61 9.19 -3.37
CA LEU A 107 -5.45 8.39 -4.59
C LEU A 107 -5.63 9.19 -5.89
N LYS A 108 -6.28 10.36 -5.87
CA LYS A 108 -6.42 11.22 -7.07
C LYS A 108 -5.12 11.93 -7.42
N ASN A 109 -4.30 12.25 -6.42
CA ASN A 109 -3.05 12.99 -6.59
C ASN A 109 -2.05 12.57 -5.49
N PRO A 110 -1.56 11.33 -5.52
CA PRO A 110 -0.61 10.86 -4.52
C PRO A 110 0.71 11.63 -4.66
N PRO A 111 1.44 11.89 -3.56
CA PRO A 111 2.77 12.47 -3.63
C PRO A 111 3.71 11.65 -4.53
N ASP A 112 4.51 12.32 -5.34
CA ASP A 112 5.47 11.69 -6.25
C ASP A 112 6.65 11.01 -5.54
N PHE A 113 6.90 11.39 -4.28
CA PHE A 113 7.89 10.78 -3.40
C PHE A 113 7.37 9.54 -2.68
N THR A 114 6.07 9.26 -2.68
CA THR A 114 5.51 8.11 -1.95
C THR A 114 5.09 6.98 -2.88
N ILE A 115 5.45 5.76 -2.48
CA ILE A 115 4.88 4.54 -3.01
C ILE A 115 3.92 3.98 -1.95
N LEU A 116 2.62 4.00 -2.26
CA LEU A 116 1.59 3.38 -1.43
C LEU A 116 1.25 2.00 -1.99
N ALA A 117 1.42 0.94 -1.21
CA ALA A 117 1.10 -0.43 -1.63
C ALA A 117 0.04 -1.06 -0.74
N PHE A 118 -1.08 -1.46 -1.33
CA PHE A 118 -2.10 -2.25 -0.67
C PHE A 118 -1.81 -3.74 -0.84
N PHE A 119 -1.84 -4.50 0.25
CA PHE A 119 -1.80 -5.95 0.23
C PHE A 119 -3.13 -6.49 0.72
N ALA A 120 -3.95 -6.91 -0.22
CA ALA A 120 -5.31 -7.38 -0.03
C ALA A 120 -5.32 -8.91 -0.16
N PRO A 121 -5.18 -9.67 0.96
CA PRO A 121 -5.11 -11.13 0.95
C PRO A 121 -6.49 -11.77 0.72
N TYR A 122 -7.16 -11.35 -0.35
CA TYR A 122 -8.54 -11.69 -0.68
C TYR A 122 -8.60 -12.19 -2.12
N GLU A 123 -9.56 -13.07 -2.42
CA GLU A 123 -9.75 -13.56 -3.80
C GLU A 123 -10.24 -12.46 -4.74
N LYS A 124 -11.08 -11.55 -4.22
CA LYS A 124 -11.70 -10.47 -4.98
C LYS A 124 -12.00 -9.26 -4.12
N LEU A 125 -12.04 -8.09 -4.76
CA LEU A 125 -12.60 -6.87 -4.17
C LEU A 125 -14.13 -6.91 -4.24
N ASP A 126 -14.80 -6.17 -3.36
CA ASP A 126 -16.24 -5.96 -3.45
C ASP A 126 -16.58 -4.99 -4.59
N GLU A 127 -17.34 -5.50 -5.58
CA GLU A 127 -17.81 -4.76 -6.75
C GLU A 127 -18.81 -3.63 -6.45
N ARG A 128 -19.04 -3.27 -5.18
CA ARG A 128 -19.83 -2.09 -4.78
C ARG A 128 -18.98 -0.98 -4.16
N LYS A 129 -17.72 -1.25 -3.80
CA LYS A 129 -16.80 -0.26 -3.20
C LYS A 129 -16.20 0.68 -4.25
N LYS A 130 -16.17 2.00 -4.00
CA LYS A 130 -15.63 2.96 -4.98
C LYS A 130 -14.12 2.83 -5.18
N LEU A 131 -13.41 2.50 -4.11
CA LEU A 131 -11.96 2.32 -4.07
C LEU A 131 -11.54 1.03 -4.79
N ARG A 132 -11.51 1.04 -6.13
CA ARG A 132 -11.04 -0.12 -6.91
C ARG A 132 -10.29 0.24 -8.19
N ASN A 133 -10.36 1.50 -8.61
CA ASN A 133 -9.70 2.00 -9.80
C ASN A 133 -8.87 3.22 -9.39
N PHE A 134 -7.56 3.03 -9.25
CA PHE A 134 -6.56 4.04 -8.98
C PHE A 134 -5.29 3.69 -9.75
#